data_AF-A0A2R6NHC0-F1
#
_entry.id   AF-A0A2R6NHC0-F1
#
_cell.length_a   1.000
_cell.length_b   1.000
_cell.length_c   1.000
_cell.angle_alpha   90.00
_cell.angle_beta   90.00
_cell.angle_gamma   90.00
#
_symmetry.space_group_name_H-M   'P 1'
#
loop_
_entity.id
_entity.type
_entity.pdbx_description
1 polymer ?
#
loop_
_entity_poly.entity_id
_entity_poly.type
_entity_poly.pdbx_seq_one_letter_code
_entity_poly.pdbx_strand_id
1 'polypeptide(L)'
;MHGMFKANGGCGYVKKPDFLLKLGSNNEVFDPRATLPVKTTLKVTVYMGEGWHLDFRPTHFDPYSPPDFYTRVGIAGVPADTVMKKTKPIEDNWVPVWNEEFEFPLTVPELALLRIEVH
;
A
#
# COMPACT_ATOMS: atom_id res chain seq x y z
N MET A 1 -6.98 -11.02 4.80
CA MET A 1 -6.27 -9.72 4.75
C MET A 1 -6.88 -8.79 5.80
N HIS A 2 -6.16 -8.48 6.89
CA HIS A 2 -6.67 -7.72 8.05
C HIS A 2 -5.94 -6.37 8.24
N GLY A 3 -5.64 -5.65 7.15
CA GLY A 3 -4.77 -4.46 7.19
C GLY A 3 -5.20 -3.42 8.23
N MET A 4 -6.39 -2.84 8.04
CA MET A 4 -6.91 -1.80 8.94
C MET A 4 -7.11 -2.29 10.39
N PHE A 5 -7.63 -3.52 10.56
CA PHE A 5 -7.95 -4.07 11.88
C PHE A 5 -6.74 -4.65 12.63
N LYS A 6 -5.54 -4.67 12.04
CA LYS A 6 -4.30 -4.86 12.82
C LYS A 6 -3.99 -3.66 13.70
N ALA A 7 -4.56 -2.49 13.42
CA ALA A 7 -4.46 -1.34 14.31
C ALA A 7 -5.08 -1.65 15.68
N ASN A 8 -4.70 -0.86 16.69
CA ASN A 8 -5.19 -1.00 18.06
C ASN A 8 -5.03 -2.43 18.62
N GLY A 9 -3.88 -3.06 18.34
CA GLY A 9 -3.55 -4.39 18.85
C GLY A 9 -4.42 -5.52 18.31
N GLY A 10 -5.15 -5.33 17.21
CA GLY A 10 -5.95 -6.41 16.62
C GLY A 10 -7.28 -6.67 17.33
N CYS A 11 -7.73 -5.79 18.23
CA CYS A 11 -8.88 -6.06 19.10
C CYS A 11 -10.25 -5.97 18.39
N GLY A 12 -10.28 -5.72 17.08
CA GLY A 12 -11.49 -5.55 16.27
C GLY A 12 -12.11 -4.16 16.30
N TYR A 13 -11.59 -3.23 17.11
CA TYR A 13 -12.08 -1.85 17.21
C TYR A 13 -10.98 -0.85 16.86
N VAL A 14 -11.25 0.02 15.88
CA VAL A 14 -10.35 1.10 15.46
C VAL A 14 -11.11 2.42 15.58
N LYS A 15 -10.58 3.37 16.36
CA LYS A 15 -11.19 4.70 16.52
C LYS A 15 -11.15 5.43 15.18
N LYS A 16 -12.28 6.01 14.76
CA LYS A 16 -12.34 6.87 13.57
C LYS A 16 -11.52 8.16 13.78
N PRO A 17 -10.96 8.76 12.71
CA PRO A 17 -10.36 10.09 12.77
C PRO A 17 -11.32 11.13 13.34
N ASP A 18 -10.79 12.13 14.04
CA ASP A 18 -11.60 13.11 14.77
C ASP A 18 -12.52 13.94 13.85
N PHE A 19 -12.12 14.20 12.60
CA PHE A 19 -12.93 14.91 11.61
C PHE A 19 -14.15 14.10 11.11
N LEU A 20 -14.20 12.79 11.38
CA LEU A 20 -15.39 11.95 11.15
C LEU A 20 -16.28 11.83 12.40
N LEU A 21 -15.80 12.30 13.55
CA LEU A 21 -16.51 12.24 14.83
C LEU A 21 -17.13 13.58 15.21
N LYS A 22 -16.50 14.69 14.84
CA LYS A 22 -16.92 16.05 15.20
C LYS A 22 -17.40 16.79 13.95
N LEU A 23 -18.44 17.59 14.12
CA LEU A 23 -18.84 18.59 13.13
C LEU A 23 -17.76 19.66 13.01
N GLY A 24 -17.49 20.11 11.78
CA GLY A 24 -16.61 21.24 11.53
C GLY A 24 -17.14 22.54 12.12
N SER A 25 -16.34 23.61 12.06
CA SER A 25 -16.63 24.93 12.64
C SER A 25 -18.00 25.51 12.24
N ASN A 26 -18.51 25.12 11.06
CA ASN A 26 -19.78 25.58 10.48
C ASN A 26 -20.85 24.47 10.40
N ASN A 27 -20.81 23.45 11.26
CA ASN A 27 -21.61 22.23 11.11
C ASN A 27 -21.36 21.47 9.80
N GLU A 28 -20.18 21.67 9.21
CA GLU A 28 -19.77 20.96 7.99
C GLU A 28 -19.45 19.50 8.30
N VAL A 29 -19.93 18.61 7.43
CA VAL A 29 -19.64 17.18 7.44
C VAL A 29 -18.55 16.92 6.40
N PHE A 30 -17.55 16.14 6.77
CA PHE A 30 -16.46 15.75 5.86
C PHE A 30 -17.01 15.01 4.62
N ASP A 31 -16.75 15.55 3.43
CA ASP A 31 -17.05 14.89 2.15
C ASP A 31 -15.77 14.26 1.57
N PRO A 32 -15.67 12.91 1.48
CA PRO A 32 -14.51 12.23 0.91
C PRO A 32 -14.33 12.43 -0.59
N ARG A 33 -15.32 13.02 -1.29
CA ARG A 33 -15.25 13.32 -2.73
C ARG A 33 -14.89 14.76 -3.03
N ALA A 34 -14.81 15.61 -2.02
CA ALA A 34 -14.40 17.00 -2.20
C ALA A 34 -12.94 17.09 -2.64
N THR A 35 -12.63 18.10 -3.47
CA THR A 35 -11.25 18.40 -3.84
C THR A 35 -10.55 19.04 -2.65
N LEU A 36 -9.66 18.29 -2.00
CA LEU A 36 -8.88 18.73 -0.85
C LEU A 36 -7.42 18.97 -1.25
N PRO A 37 -6.71 19.91 -0.60
CA PRO A 37 -5.28 20.07 -0.82
C PRO A 37 -4.50 18.86 -0.32
N VAL A 38 -3.34 18.61 -0.92
CA VAL A 38 -2.39 17.60 -0.46
C VAL A 38 -1.87 17.99 0.93
N LYS A 39 -2.01 17.09 1.91
CA LYS A 39 -1.48 17.29 3.26
C LYS A 39 -0.09 16.70 3.43
N THR A 40 0.19 15.57 2.78
CA THR A 40 1.43 14.82 2.97
C THR A 40 1.76 14.05 1.70
N THR A 41 3.05 13.96 1.34
CA THR A 41 3.51 13.10 0.26
C THR A 41 4.24 11.90 0.85
N LEU A 42 3.70 10.70 0.65
CA LEU A 42 4.36 9.47 1.03
C LEU A 42 5.33 9.04 -0.08
N LYS A 43 6.61 8.89 0.25
CA LYS A 43 7.62 8.28 -0.62
C LYS A 43 7.83 6.83 -0.21
N VAL A 44 7.80 5.92 -1.18
CA VAL A 44 7.98 4.48 -0.97
C VAL A 44 9.04 3.97 -1.93
N THR A 45 10.13 3.43 -1.39
CA THR A 45 11.17 2.77 -2.18
C THR A 45 11.00 1.26 -2.07
N VAL A 46 10.72 0.60 -3.19
CA VAL A 46 10.78 -0.86 -3.27
C VAL A 46 12.21 -1.23 -3.63
N TYR A 47 12.97 -1.67 -2.63
CA TYR A 47 14.40 -1.94 -2.81
C TYR A 47 14.66 -3.35 -3.36
N MET A 48 14.38 -4.38 -2.58
CA MET A 48 14.64 -5.78 -2.93
C MET A 48 13.62 -6.74 -2.33
N GLY A 49 13.52 -7.94 -2.90
CA GLY A 49 12.81 -9.09 -2.33
C GLY A 49 13.80 -10.21 -1.98
N GLU A 50 13.62 -10.85 -0.83
CA GLU A 50 14.43 -11.99 -0.38
C GLU A 50 13.53 -12.98 0.38
N GLY A 51 13.95 -14.24 0.48
CA GLY A 51 13.27 -15.27 1.28
C GLY A 51 12.36 -16.21 0.48
N TRP A 52 12.06 -15.92 -0.78
CA TRP A 52 11.18 -16.77 -1.59
C TRP A 52 11.70 -18.18 -1.86
N HIS A 53 13.01 -18.35 -1.87
CA HIS A 53 13.66 -19.66 -1.96
C HIS A 53 13.44 -20.53 -0.69
N LEU A 54 13.03 -19.92 0.44
CA LEU A 54 12.70 -20.62 1.68
C LEU A 54 11.21 -20.98 1.74
N ASP A 55 10.36 -20.07 1.27
CA ASP A 55 8.89 -20.22 1.33
C ASP A 55 8.34 -21.13 0.22
N PHE A 56 9.01 -21.19 -0.93
CA PHE A 56 8.58 -21.99 -2.08
C PHE A 56 9.58 -23.07 -2.45
N ARG A 57 9.07 -24.28 -2.75
CA ARG A 57 9.91 -25.35 -3.30
C ARG A 57 10.38 -24.96 -4.71
N PRO A 58 11.57 -25.41 -5.15
CA PRO A 58 12.07 -25.15 -6.51
C PRO A 58 11.14 -25.63 -7.64
N THR A 59 10.20 -26.52 -7.33
CA THR A 59 9.19 -27.06 -8.27
C THR A 59 7.85 -26.33 -8.19
N HIS A 60 7.74 -25.25 -7.42
CA HIS A 60 6.49 -24.51 -7.24
C HIS A 60 6.17 -23.63 -8.47
N PHE A 61 7.20 -23.27 -9.23
CA PHE A 61 7.12 -22.53 -10.48
C PHE A 61 7.50 -23.45 -11.65
N ASP A 62 7.98 -22.88 -12.76
CA ASP A 62 8.48 -23.68 -13.88
C ASP A 62 9.65 -24.57 -13.41
N PRO A 63 9.72 -25.83 -13.89
CA PRO A 63 10.78 -26.75 -13.49
C PRO A 63 12.14 -26.12 -13.78
N TYR A 64 12.91 -25.86 -12.72
CA TYR A 64 14.29 -25.36 -12.76
C TYR A 64 14.47 -23.87 -13.14
N SER A 65 13.40 -23.07 -13.24
CA SER A 65 13.51 -21.62 -13.47
C SER A 65 13.04 -20.81 -12.24
N PRO A 66 13.78 -19.77 -11.83
CA PRO A 66 13.27 -18.79 -10.88
C PRO A 66 12.03 -18.08 -11.44
N PRO A 67 11.10 -17.63 -10.60
CA PRO A 67 9.96 -16.85 -11.05
C PRO A 67 10.34 -15.43 -11.48
N ASP A 68 9.48 -14.83 -12.31
CA ASP A 68 9.52 -13.41 -12.65
C ASP A 68 8.77 -12.60 -11.60
N PHE A 69 9.45 -11.64 -10.96
CA PHE A 69 8.85 -10.86 -9.90
C PHE A 69 8.61 -9.40 -10.28
N TYR A 70 7.44 -8.89 -9.87
CA TYR A 70 7.20 -7.46 -9.78
C TYR A 70 6.35 -7.11 -8.56
N THR A 71 6.48 -5.88 -8.09
CA THR A 71 5.72 -5.39 -6.94
C THR A 71 4.71 -4.35 -7.39
N ARG A 72 3.47 -4.46 -6.92
CA ARG A 72 2.45 -3.41 -7.02
C ARG A 72 2.38 -2.66 -5.70
N VAL A 73 2.51 -1.35 -5.75
CA VAL A 73 2.44 -0.45 -4.60
C VAL A 73 1.34 0.55 -4.83
N GLY A 74 0.41 0.64 -3.89
CA GLY A 74 -0.71 1.54 -4.02
C GLY A 74 -1.29 2.00 -2.70
N ILE A 75 -2.20 2.96 -2.80
CA ILE A 75 -2.93 3.50 -1.67
C ILE A 75 -4.38 3.06 -1.80
N ALA A 76 -4.91 2.50 -0.73
CA ALA A 76 -6.34 2.33 -0.52
C ALA A 76 -6.82 3.40 0.46
N GLY A 77 -7.79 4.23 0.07
CA GLY A 77 -8.26 5.33 0.91
C GLY A 77 -9.43 6.07 0.28
N VAL A 78 -9.44 7.39 0.39
CA VAL A 78 -10.43 8.23 -0.31
C VAL A 78 -10.22 8.13 -1.84
N PRO A 79 -11.26 8.41 -2.66
CA PRO A 79 -11.15 8.32 -4.13
C PRO A 79 -9.99 9.13 -4.72
N ALA A 80 -9.72 10.32 -4.18
CA ALA A 80 -8.64 11.20 -4.65
C ALA A 80 -7.23 10.61 -4.42
N ASP A 81 -7.06 9.81 -3.37
CA ASP A 81 -5.76 9.25 -2.98
C ASP A 81 -5.57 7.82 -3.52
N THR A 82 -6.64 7.18 -4.01
CA THR A 82 -6.62 5.77 -4.42
C THR A 82 -5.89 5.60 -5.75
N VAL A 83 -4.72 4.98 -5.72
CA VAL A 83 -3.89 4.74 -6.91
C VAL A 83 -3.07 3.46 -6.72
N MET A 84 -2.74 2.78 -7.82
CA MET A 84 -1.86 1.61 -7.84
C MET A 84 -0.77 1.80 -8.90
N LYS A 85 0.48 1.66 -8.49
CA LYS A 85 1.68 1.68 -9.34
C LYS A 85 2.34 0.31 -9.31
N LYS A 86 3.21 0.00 -10.27
CA LYS A 86 3.95 -1.26 -10.31
C LYS A 86 5.41 -1.01 -10.66
N THR A 87 6.30 -1.84 -10.13
CA THR A 87 7.70 -1.86 -10.53
C THR A 87 7.86 -2.48 -11.90
N LYS A 88 9.06 -2.32 -12.48
CA LYS A 88 9.48 -3.18 -13.59
C LYS A 88 9.56 -4.65 -13.14
N PRO A 89 9.19 -5.61 -14.01
CA PRO A 89 9.47 -7.02 -13.73
C PRO A 89 10.98 -7.29 -13.75
N ILE A 90 11.41 -8.20 -12.88
CA ILE A 90 12.75 -8.78 -12.88
C ILE A 90 12.57 -10.26 -13.16
N GLU A 91 13.13 -10.70 -14.28
CA GLU A 91 13.00 -12.06 -14.78
C GLU A 91 14.06 -12.98 -14.17
N ASP A 92 13.70 -14.26 -13.98
CA ASP A 92 14.60 -15.35 -13.57
C ASP A 92 15.53 -15.01 -12.37
N ASN A 93 15.01 -14.34 -11.32
CA ASN A 93 15.82 -13.97 -10.15
C ASN A 93 15.10 -14.19 -8.82
N TRP A 94 15.67 -15.04 -7.95
CA TRP A 94 15.17 -15.32 -6.59
C TRP A 94 15.30 -14.14 -5.62
N VAL A 95 16.17 -13.18 -5.92
CA VAL A 95 16.45 -12.00 -5.11
C VAL A 95 16.34 -10.74 -5.98
N PRO A 96 15.12 -10.38 -6.42
CA PRO A 96 14.91 -9.23 -7.28
C PRO A 96 15.31 -7.93 -6.57
N VAL A 97 16.12 -7.09 -7.23
CA VAL A 97 16.50 -5.75 -6.74
C VAL A 97 15.89 -4.71 -7.69
N TRP A 98 14.77 -4.10 -7.29
CA TRP A 98 14.08 -3.08 -8.09
C TRP A 98 14.68 -1.70 -7.91
N ASN A 99 15.00 -1.32 -6.67
CA ASN A 99 15.46 0.02 -6.29
C ASN A 99 14.60 1.15 -6.94
N GLU A 100 13.27 1.00 -6.89
CA GLU A 100 12.32 1.89 -7.54
C GLU A 100 11.57 2.73 -6.50
N GLU A 101 11.52 4.06 -6.70
CA GLU A 101 10.84 5.00 -5.82
C GLU A 101 9.49 5.44 -6.38
N PHE A 102 8.48 5.45 -5.52
CA PHE A 102 7.12 5.89 -5.81
C PHE A 102 6.71 7.01 -4.87
N GLU A 103 6.13 8.07 -5.43
CA GLU A 103 5.52 9.16 -4.64
C GLU A 103 3.99 9.10 -4.68
N PHE A 104 3.36 9.31 -3.53
CA PHE A 104 1.91 9.33 -3.35
C PHE A 104 1.51 10.60 -2.60
N PRO A 105 1.04 11.65 -3.29
CA PRO A 105 0.44 12.80 -2.63
C PRO A 105 -0.90 12.39 -2.01
N LEU A 106 -1.04 12.59 -0.70
CA LEU A 106 -2.21 12.21 0.09
C LEU A 106 -2.96 13.46 0.56
N THR A 107 -4.24 13.53 0.22
CA THR A 107 -5.18 14.55 0.69
C THR A 107 -5.74 14.20 2.07
N VAL A 108 -5.91 12.90 2.37
CA VAL A 108 -6.50 12.41 3.62
C VAL A 108 -5.66 11.22 4.15
N PRO A 109 -4.42 11.46 4.62
CA PRO A 109 -3.50 10.42 5.07
C PRO A 109 -4.06 9.59 6.23
N GLU A 110 -4.98 10.13 7.04
CA GLU A 110 -5.59 9.43 8.17
C GLU A 110 -6.50 8.26 7.75
N LEU A 111 -6.92 8.23 6.48
CA LEU A 111 -7.72 7.15 5.88
C LEU A 111 -6.94 6.34 4.82
N ALA A 112 -5.67 6.68 4.58
CA ALA A 112 -4.84 6.04 3.59
C ALA A 112 -4.16 4.79 4.16
N LEU A 113 -4.22 3.68 3.41
CA LEU A 113 -3.52 2.44 3.70
C LEU A 113 -2.59 2.11 2.53
N LEU A 114 -1.31 1.91 2.84
CA LEU A 114 -0.34 1.39 1.88
C LEU A 114 -0.62 -0.09 1.63
N ARG A 115 -0.82 -0.44 0.36
CA ARG A 115 -1.01 -1.81 -0.14
C ARG A 115 0.18 -2.18 -1.00
N ILE A 116 0.87 -3.24 -0.59
CA ILE A 116 1.99 -3.82 -1.32
C ILE A 116 1.59 -5.24 -1.72
N GLU A 117 1.75 -5.58 -2.99
CA GLU A 117 1.50 -6.91 -3.54
C GLU A 117 2.72 -7.34 -4.33
N VAL A 118 3.21 -8.54 -4.09
CA VAL A 118 4.24 -9.18 -4.93
C VAL A 118 3.53 -10.15 -5.84
N HIS A 119 3.88 -10.09 -7.13
CA HIS A 119 3.36 -10.93 -8.20
C HIS A 119 4.53 -11.61 -8.89
#